data_AF-A0A7X5IPX8-F1
#
_entry.id   AF-A0A7X5IPX8-F1
#
_cell.length_a   1.000
_cell.length_b   1.000
_cell.length_c   1.000
_cell.angle_alpha   90.00
_cell.angle_beta   90.00
_cell.angle_gamma   90.00
#
_symmetry.space_group_name_H-M   'P 1'
#
loop_
_entity.id
_entity.type
_entity.pdbx_description
1 polymer ?
#
loop_
_entity_poly.entity_id
_entity_poly.type
_entity_poly.pdbx_seq_one_letter_code
_entity_poly.pdbx_strand_id
1 'polypeptide(L)'
;MTGRIDQRNVLLAIAVAALIICAATINFMGPPAAKAPANTTPPAQDATPPAEQEADAQDKPSASDLWSDDGSLHRIKPLAVDLDAETQWAIYEACGYDPGLFSLVMAIAEHESEFQPDLQGDNGQSIGMMQINTKWHTGRMEALGVTDLTDPVQCAAVAIDYLQELESRYGFEPESEALLMAYNMGPSGARKALNEGRTSTDYSREIMTVYQGYLEELER
;
A
#
# COMPACT_ATOMS: atom_id res chain seq x y z
N MET A 1 7.27 63.53 22.85
CA MET A 1 7.28 62.12 23.31
C MET A 1 7.03 61.26 22.09
N THR A 2 8.10 60.81 21.45
CA THR A 2 8.07 60.20 20.12
C THR A 2 8.14 58.69 20.31
N GLY A 3 7.07 57.98 19.93
CA GLY A 3 6.94 56.53 20.08
C GLY A 3 7.95 55.79 19.22
N ARG A 4 8.80 55.00 19.88
CA ARG A 4 9.78 54.10 19.26
C ARG A 4 9.00 52.91 18.68
N ILE A 5 8.95 52.79 17.36
CA ILE A 5 8.33 51.67 16.65
C ILE A 5 9.20 50.42 16.89
N ASP A 6 8.60 49.37 17.45
CA ASP A 6 9.25 48.11 17.78
C ASP A 6 9.57 47.31 16.51
N GLN A 7 10.86 47.15 16.19
CA GLN A 7 11.33 46.48 14.96
C GLN A 7 10.93 44.99 14.88
N ARG A 8 10.51 44.37 16.00
CA ARG A 8 9.99 42.99 16.03
C ARG A 8 8.62 42.84 15.39
N ASN A 9 7.80 43.89 15.32
CA ASN A 9 6.46 43.82 14.72
C ASN A 9 6.49 44.11 13.20
N VAL A 10 7.57 44.70 12.68
CA VAL A 10 7.75 44.95 11.24
C VAL A 10 8.19 43.67 10.50
N LEU A 11 8.96 42.80 11.16
CA LEU A 11 9.39 41.52 10.60
C LEU A 11 8.25 40.47 10.52
N LEU A 12 7.24 40.56 11.38
CA LEU A 12 6.04 39.71 11.33
C LEU A 12 5.03 40.13 10.25
N ALA A 13 5.13 41.35 9.71
CA ALA A 13 4.23 41.85 8.67
C ALA A 13 4.71 41.59 7.22
N ILE A 14 5.97 41.16 7.02
CA ILE A 14 6.52 40.88 5.67
C ILE A 14 6.37 39.41 5.27
N ALA A 15 6.11 38.49 6.21
CA ALA A 15 5.98 37.06 5.90
C ALA A 15 4.58 36.61 5.45
N VAL A 16 3.57 37.48 5.43
CA VAL A 16 2.19 37.15 5.02
C VAL A 16 1.86 37.63 3.59
N ALA A 17 2.81 38.26 2.88
CA ALA A 17 2.61 38.78 1.52
C ALA A 17 3.42 38.02 0.45
N ALA A 18 3.52 36.69 0.57
CA ALA A 18 4.06 35.81 -0.48
C ALA A 18 3.07 34.69 -0.87
N LEU A 19 1.76 34.93 -0.68
CA LEU A 19 0.69 33.96 -0.99
C LEU A 19 -0.24 34.40 -2.14
N ILE A 20 0.13 35.40 -2.93
CA ILE A 20 -0.67 35.80 -4.10
C ILE A 20 0.29 36.17 -5.24
N ILE A 21 0.00 35.65 -6.42
CA ILE A 21 0.71 35.76 -7.72
C ILE A 21 1.53 34.51 -8.08
N CYS A 22 0.81 33.49 -8.57
CA CYS A 22 1.14 32.82 -9.84
C CYS A 22 -0.06 31.96 -10.26
N ALA A 23 -1.22 32.61 -10.40
CA ALA A 23 -2.31 32.09 -11.21
C ALA A 23 -2.31 32.86 -12.54
N ALA A 24 -2.44 32.11 -13.62
CA ALA A 24 -2.62 32.54 -15.01
C ALA A 24 -1.37 33.02 -15.78
N THR A 25 -0.73 32.08 -16.49
CA THR A 25 -0.65 32.22 -17.95
C THR A 25 -1.11 30.92 -18.60
N ILE A 26 -2.03 31.08 -19.54
CA ILE A 26 -2.76 30.04 -20.24
C ILE A 26 -2.01 29.74 -21.55
N ASN A 27 -2.14 28.49 -22.02
CA ASN A 27 -2.54 28.14 -23.39
C ASN A 27 -1.51 27.55 -24.37
N PHE A 28 -2.01 26.48 -25.01
CA PHE A 28 -1.64 25.86 -26.29
C PHE A 28 -0.42 24.95 -26.37
N MET A 29 -0.61 23.68 -26.02
CA MET A 29 -0.16 22.60 -26.90
C MET A 29 -1.22 21.48 -26.90
N GLY A 30 -2.03 21.40 -27.96
CA GLY A 30 -2.98 20.30 -28.14
C GLY A 30 -2.23 18.99 -28.48
N PRO A 31 -2.82 17.81 -28.19
CA PRO A 31 -2.21 16.53 -28.54
C PRO A 31 -2.20 16.35 -30.06
N PRO A 32 -1.09 15.86 -30.66
CA PRO A 32 -1.11 15.50 -32.08
C PRO A 32 -2.03 14.31 -32.30
N ALA A 33 -3.03 14.51 -33.15
CA ALA A 33 -3.91 13.47 -33.66
C ALA A 33 -3.13 12.42 -34.48
N ALA A 34 -3.65 11.20 -34.40
CA ALA A 34 -3.15 9.95 -34.94
C ALA A 34 -2.68 9.96 -36.41
N LYS A 35 -1.66 9.13 -36.68
CA LYS A 35 -1.48 8.48 -37.98
C LYS A 35 -1.31 6.98 -37.77
N ALA A 36 -2.36 6.22 -38.10
CA ALA A 36 -2.28 4.79 -38.34
C ALA A 36 -1.55 4.53 -39.67
N PRO A 37 -0.64 3.54 -39.75
CA PRO A 37 -0.26 2.96 -41.03
C PRO A 37 -1.17 1.78 -41.39
N ALA A 38 -1.36 1.63 -42.69
CA ALA A 38 -2.39 0.87 -43.37
C ALA A 38 -2.19 -0.65 -43.32
N ASN A 39 -3.33 -1.33 -43.32
CA ASN A 39 -3.51 -2.74 -43.65
C ASN A 39 -2.90 -3.09 -45.00
N THR A 40 -2.03 -4.10 -45.03
CA THR A 40 -1.73 -4.88 -46.23
C THR A 40 -1.62 -6.37 -45.88
N THR A 41 -2.74 -7.09 -46.04
CA THR A 41 -2.83 -8.54 -46.38
C THR A 41 -2.94 -8.61 -47.92
N PRO A 42 -2.79 -9.72 -48.71
CA PRO A 42 -2.77 -11.20 -48.47
C PRO A 42 -1.62 -11.95 -49.23
N PRO A 43 -1.53 -13.33 -49.30
CA PRO A 43 -2.61 -14.33 -49.25
C PRO A 43 -2.41 -15.60 -48.41
N ALA A 44 -3.58 -16.17 -48.13
CA ALA A 44 -3.85 -17.48 -47.58
C ALA A 44 -3.27 -18.62 -48.41
N GLN A 45 -2.78 -19.66 -47.73
CA GLN A 45 -2.87 -21.03 -48.22
C GLN A 45 -3.26 -21.96 -47.07
N ASP A 46 -4.18 -22.83 -47.43
CA ASP A 46 -4.93 -23.77 -46.61
C ASP A 46 -4.06 -24.73 -45.80
N ALA A 47 -4.46 -24.95 -44.55
CA ALA A 47 -4.34 -26.26 -43.91
C ALA A 47 -5.56 -26.45 -42.99
N THR A 48 -6.37 -27.45 -43.35
CA THR A 48 -7.58 -27.93 -42.68
C THR A 48 -7.33 -28.24 -41.19
N PRO A 49 -8.31 -27.97 -40.29
CA PRO A 49 -8.12 -28.01 -38.84
C PRO A 49 -8.03 -29.44 -38.29
N PRO A 50 -7.10 -29.73 -37.37
CA PRO A 50 -7.23 -30.86 -36.46
C PRO A 50 -8.25 -30.53 -35.36
N ALA A 51 -9.04 -31.53 -35.04
CA ALA A 51 -10.18 -31.55 -34.13
C ALA A 51 -9.97 -30.81 -32.80
N GLU A 52 -11.08 -30.22 -32.34
CA GLU A 52 -11.34 -29.81 -30.96
C GLU A 52 -10.86 -30.91 -29.99
N GLN A 53 -9.88 -30.55 -29.15
CA GLN A 53 -9.78 -31.11 -27.82
C GLN A 53 -10.15 -29.97 -26.87
N GLU A 54 -11.44 -29.88 -26.56
CA GLU A 54 -11.88 -29.43 -25.24
C GLU A 54 -11.22 -30.35 -24.21
N ALA A 55 -10.18 -29.85 -23.55
CA ALA A 55 -9.60 -30.47 -22.37
C ALA A 55 -9.63 -29.40 -21.26
N ASP A 56 -10.58 -29.61 -20.35
CA ASP A 56 -10.75 -29.00 -19.02
C ASP A 56 -10.47 -27.51 -18.86
N ALA A 57 -11.56 -26.75 -18.82
CA ALA A 57 -11.66 -25.70 -17.83
C ALA A 57 -11.76 -26.35 -16.43
N GLN A 58 -10.93 -25.82 -15.52
CA GLN A 58 -10.94 -26.01 -14.06
C GLN A 58 -10.20 -27.24 -13.51
N ASP A 59 -8.93 -27.00 -13.19
CA ASP A 59 -8.55 -27.02 -11.78
C ASP A 59 -7.45 -25.97 -11.57
N LYS A 60 -7.81 -24.76 -11.15
CA LYS A 60 -6.80 -23.84 -10.59
C LYS A 60 -6.41 -24.49 -9.28
N PRO A 61 -5.13 -24.88 -9.06
CA PRO A 61 -4.74 -25.55 -7.84
C PRO A 61 -5.26 -24.76 -6.66
N SER A 62 -5.94 -25.45 -5.74
CA SER A 62 -6.37 -24.84 -4.50
C SER A 62 -5.14 -24.37 -3.73
N ALA A 63 -5.30 -23.38 -2.86
CA ALA A 63 -4.24 -22.95 -1.92
C ALA A 63 -3.62 -24.13 -1.15
N SER A 64 -4.37 -25.22 -0.97
CA SER A 64 -3.93 -26.48 -0.37
C SER A 64 -3.02 -27.35 -1.24
N ASP A 65 -3.05 -27.19 -2.57
CA ASP A 65 -2.29 -28.02 -3.52
C ASP A 65 -0.90 -27.46 -3.83
N LEU A 66 -0.67 -26.17 -3.51
CA LEU A 66 0.63 -25.50 -3.61
C LEU A 66 1.51 -25.71 -2.35
N TRP A 67 0.92 -26.24 -1.28
CA TRP A 67 1.59 -26.63 -0.05
C TRP A 67 1.96 -28.12 -0.13
N SER A 68 3.27 -28.42 -0.14
CA SER A 68 3.78 -29.78 0.01
C SER A 68 4.48 -29.93 1.36
N ASP A 69 4.05 -30.92 2.15
CA ASP A 69 4.66 -31.33 3.43
C ASP A 69 6.06 -31.97 3.25
N ASP A 70 6.59 -31.96 2.02
CA ASP A 70 7.90 -32.49 1.65
C ASP A 70 9.05 -31.48 1.83
N GLY A 71 8.73 -30.26 2.26
CA GLY A 71 9.70 -29.20 2.53
C GLY A 71 10.20 -28.46 1.29
N SER A 72 9.58 -28.66 0.12
CA SER A 72 9.90 -27.89 -1.09
C SER A 72 9.01 -26.63 -1.23
N LEU A 73 9.54 -25.53 -0.68
CA LEU A 73 9.15 -24.13 -0.88
C LEU A 73 7.66 -23.78 -0.95
N HIS A 74 6.95 -23.82 0.18
CA HIS A 74 5.99 -22.79 0.65
C HIS A 74 5.89 -22.93 2.18
N ARG A 75 6.34 -21.91 2.93
CA ARG A 75 6.82 -22.05 4.32
C ARG A 75 5.74 -21.95 5.41
N ILE A 76 4.55 -21.48 5.09
CA ILE A 76 3.41 -21.46 6.02
C ILE A 76 2.17 -21.97 5.26
N LYS A 77 1.03 -22.11 5.93
CA LYS A 77 -0.27 -22.34 5.30
C LYS A 77 -0.93 -20.97 5.04
N PRO A 78 -1.50 -20.70 3.86
CA PRO A 78 -2.13 -19.40 3.59
C PRO A 78 -3.28 -19.15 4.57
N LEU A 79 -3.47 -17.89 4.94
CA LEU A 79 -4.60 -17.44 5.74
C LEU A 79 -5.91 -17.65 4.96
N ALA A 80 -6.98 -18.01 5.66
CA ALA A 80 -8.32 -18.22 5.12
C ALA A 80 -9.05 -16.89 4.85
N VAL A 81 -8.49 -16.09 3.96
CA VAL A 81 -8.95 -14.74 3.59
C VAL A 81 -9.30 -14.65 2.11
N ASP A 82 -9.97 -13.58 1.69
CA ASP A 82 -10.28 -13.31 0.27
C ASP A 82 -9.06 -12.73 -0.49
N LEU A 83 -7.95 -13.47 -0.44
CA LEU A 83 -6.72 -13.17 -1.17
C LEU A 83 -6.09 -14.50 -1.61
N ASP A 84 -5.69 -14.61 -2.87
CA ASP A 84 -5.15 -15.86 -3.39
C ASP A 84 -3.79 -16.22 -2.74
N ALA A 85 -3.49 -17.52 -2.69
CA ALA A 85 -2.31 -18.03 -2.00
C ALA A 85 -0.99 -17.55 -2.60
N GLU A 86 -0.90 -17.36 -3.92
CA GLU A 86 0.33 -16.90 -4.57
C GLU A 86 0.64 -15.46 -4.15
N THR A 87 -0.39 -14.60 -4.10
CA THR A 87 -0.26 -13.23 -3.59
C THR A 87 0.14 -13.21 -2.11
N GLN A 88 -0.49 -14.05 -1.27
CA GLN A 88 -0.09 -14.18 0.14
C GLN A 88 1.38 -14.59 0.28
N TRP A 89 1.88 -15.48 -0.58
CA TRP A 89 3.29 -15.87 -0.61
C TRP A 89 4.25 -14.79 -1.01
N ALA A 90 3.91 -14.03 -2.04
CA ALA A 90 4.71 -12.90 -2.44
C ALA A 90 4.79 -11.84 -1.32
N ILE A 91 3.70 -11.61 -0.58
CA ILE A 91 3.70 -10.72 0.59
C ILE A 91 4.54 -11.30 1.74
N TYR A 92 4.41 -12.60 2.03
CA TYR A 92 5.21 -13.25 3.07
C TYR A 92 6.72 -13.21 2.76
N GLU A 93 7.09 -13.39 1.49
CA GLU A 93 8.46 -13.18 1.02
C GLU A 93 8.91 -11.73 1.18
N ALA A 94 8.07 -10.76 0.82
CA ALA A 94 8.36 -9.34 1.04
C ALA A 94 8.57 -8.99 2.52
N CYS A 95 7.89 -9.69 3.43
CA CYS A 95 8.12 -9.62 4.88
C CYS A 95 9.40 -10.34 5.34
N GLY A 96 10.22 -10.87 4.44
CA GLY A 96 11.43 -11.62 4.80
C GLY A 96 11.14 -12.96 5.48
N TYR A 97 9.96 -13.52 5.25
CA TYR A 97 9.46 -14.72 5.91
C TYR A 97 9.25 -14.59 7.43
N ASP A 98 9.04 -13.36 7.93
CA ASP A 98 8.67 -13.10 9.32
C ASP A 98 7.14 -13.26 9.52
N PRO A 99 6.67 -14.24 10.32
CA PRO A 99 5.23 -14.48 10.50
C PRO A 99 4.50 -13.35 11.23
N GLY A 100 5.18 -12.63 12.12
CA GLY A 100 4.62 -11.51 12.88
C GLY A 100 4.32 -10.32 11.97
N LEU A 101 5.33 -9.86 11.22
CA LEU A 101 5.18 -8.79 10.24
C LEU A 101 4.18 -9.15 9.14
N PHE A 102 4.20 -10.39 8.63
CA PHE A 102 3.21 -10.86 7.66
C PHE A 102 1.79 -10.78 8.22
N SER A 103 1.55 -11.34 9.40
CA SER A 103 0.21 -11.31 10.00
C SER A 103 -0.24 -9.88 10.31
N LEU A 104 0.67 -8.98 10.70
CA LEU A 104 0.36 -7.57 10.95
C LEU A 104 -0.03 -6.84 9.65
N VAL A 105 0.72 -7.05 8.56
CA VAL A 105 0.43 -6.46 7.24
C VAL A 105 -0.91 -6.97 6.70
N MET A 106 -1.20 -8.27 6.85
CA MET A 106 -2.48 -8.86 6.47
C MET A 106 -3.63 -8.31 7.30
N ALA A 107 -3.43 -8.09 8.61
CA ALA A 107 -4.43 -7.48 9.48
C ALA A 107 -4.70 -6.01 9.14
N ILE A 108 -3.67 -5.25 8.74
CA ILE A 108 -3.84 -3.90 8.20
C ILE A 108 -4.68 -3.96 6.91
N ALA A 109 -4.36 -4.86 5.98
CA ALA A 109 -5.09 -4.99 4.72
C ALA A 109 -6.57 -5.33 4.90
N GLU A 110 -6.89 -6.23 5.83
CA GLU A 110 -8.28 -6.56 6.16
C GLU A 110 -9.02 -5.34 6.69
N HIS A 111 -8.43 -4.64 7.67
CA HIS A 111 -9.06 -3.47 8.28
C HIS A 111 -9.24 -2.30 7.30
N GLU A 112 -8.24 -2.04 6.47
CA GLU A 112 -8.20 -0.89 5.57
C GLU A 112 -9.08 -1.07 4.33
N SER A 113 -9.25 -2.31 3.85
CA SER A 113 -9.88 -2.55 2.56
C SER A 113 -10.69 -3.83 2.43
N GLU A 114 -10.72 -4.70 3.44
CA GLU A 114 -11.23 -6.06 3.32
C GLU A 114 -10.60 -6.79 2.12
N PHE A 115 -9.29 -6.59 1.91
CA PHE A 115 -8.50 -7.11 0.79
C PHE A 115 -8.87 -6.60 -0.61
N GLN A 116 -9.61 -5.48 -0.72
CA GLN A 116 -9.95 -4.88 -2.02
C GLN A 116 -8.77 -4.10 -2.64
N PRO A 117 -8.16 -4.58 -3.75
CA PRO A 117 -6.96 -3.97 -4.33
C PRO A 117 -7.18 -2.61 -4.99
N ASP A 118 -8.39 -2.31 -5.46
CA ASP A 118 -8.72 -1.08 -6.17
C ASP A 118 -9.41 -0.02 -5.28
N LEU A 119 -9.50 -0.28 -3.97
CA LEU A 119 -10.14 0.63 -3.03
C LEU A 119 -9.39 1.97 -2.94
N GLN A 120 -10.15 3.06 -3.05
CA GLN A 120 -9.65 4.43 -2.96
C GLN A 120 -10.28 5.16 -1.77
N GLY A 121 -9.49 5.41 -0.73
CA GLY A 121 -9.85 6.21 0.42
C GLY A 121 -9.40 7.66 0.31
N ASP A 122 -9.74 8.47 1.32
CA ASP A 122 -9.32 9.88 1.43
C ASP A 122 -9.56 10.73 0.18
N ASN A 123 -10.70 10.54 -0.49
CA ASN A 123 -11.02 11.17 -1.79
C ASN A 123 -10.00 10.85 -2.90
N GLY A 124 -9.50 9.61 -2.94
CA GLY A 124 -8.55 9.13 -3.93
C GLY A 124 -7.09 9.40 -3.58
N GLN A 125 -6.78 9.78 -2.34
CA GLN A 125 -5.40 10.00 -1.90
C GLN A 125 -4.75 8.73 -1.34
N SER A 126 -5.55 7.84 -0.77
CA SER A 126 -5.11 6.56 -0.20
C SER A 126 -5.57 5.43 -1.11
N ILE A 127 -4.63 4.59 -1.55
CA ILE A 127 -4.86 3.61 -2.63
C ILE A 127 -4.45 2.22 -2.17
N GLY A 128 -5.24 1.22 -2.57
CA GLY A 128 -4.89 -0.19 -2.44
C GLY A 128 -5.22 -0.78 -1.09
N MET A 129 -4.85 -2.05 -0.94
CA MET A 129 -5.27 -2.85 0.21
C MET A 129 -4.84 -2.28 1.56
N MET A 130 -3.67 -1.65 1.62
CA MET A 130 -3.11 -1.06 2.85
C MET A 130 -3.32 0.46 2.92
N GLN A 131 -4.20 1.00 2.08
CA GLN A 131 -4.59 2.41 2.00
C GLN A 131 -3.40 3.38 2.03
N ILE A 132 -2.46 3.17 1.12
CA ILE A 132 -1.22 3.96 1.05
C ILE A 132 -1.54 5.39 0.58
N ASN A 133 -1.34 6.36 1.46
CA ASN A 133 -1.57 7.76 1.14
C ASN A 133 -0.45 8.33 0.24
N THR A 134 -0.76 8.53 -1.03
CA THR A 134 0.17 8.97 -2.09
C THR A 134 0.81 10.33 -1.81
N LYS A 135 0.13 11.22 -1.09
CA LYS A 135 0.68 12.53 -0.68
C LYS A 135 1.97 12.39 0.13
N TRP A 136 2.05 11.35 0.97
CA TRP A 136 3.18 11.14 1.89
C TRP A 136 4.16 10.10 1.37
N HIS A 137 3.71 9.16 0.53
CA HIS A 137 4.50 7.99 0.14
C HIS A 137 4.99 7.97 -1.31
N THR A 138 4.77 9.02 -2.12
CA THR A 138 5.29 9.06 -3.51
C THR A 138 6.81 8.82 -3.57
N GLY A 139 7.60 9.50 -2.72
CA GLY A 139 9.05 9.32 -2.70
C GLY A 139 9.49 7.91 -2.26
N ARG A 140 8.70 7.26 -1.39
CA ARG A 140 8.93 5.85 -1.02
C ARG A 140 8.63 4.92 -2.19
N MET A 141 7.51 5.14 -2.88
CA MET A 141 7.15 4.35 -4.06
C MET A 141 8.25 4.42 -5.12
N GLU A 142 8.76 5.63 -5.41
CA GLU A 142 9.89 5.81 -6.33
C GLU A 142 11.14 5.05 -5.89
N ALA A 143 11.49 5.10 -4.60
CA ALA A 143 12.65 4.41 -4.05
C ALA A 143 12.54 2.88 -4.12
N LEU A 144 11.32 2.34 -3.95
CA LEU A 144 11.04 0.91 -4.04
C LEU A 144 10.76 0.43 -5.48
N GLY A 145 10.66 1.34 -6.45
CA GLY A 145 10.26 1.01 -7.82
C GLY A 145 8.79 0.62 -7.96
N VAL A 146 7.94 1.02 -7.00
CA VAL A 146 6.50 0.74 -7.01
C VAL A 146 5.79 1.71 -7.97
N THR A 147 5.07 1.15 -8.93
CA THR A 147 4.35 1.91 -9.96
C THR A 147 2.84 1.77 -9.88
N ASP A 148 2.35 0.76 -9.18
CA ASP A 148 0.92 0.46 -9.07
C ASP A 148 0.57 0.02 -7.64
N LEU A 149 -0.21 0.84 -6.93
CA LEU A 149 -0.69 0.51 -5.58
C LEU A 149 -1.92 -0.39 -5.60
N THR A 150 -2.51 -0.64 -6.77
CA THR A 150 -3.58 -1.64 -6.92
C THR A 150 -3.04 -3.05 -7.09
N ASP A 151 -1.73 -3.21 -7.29
CA ASP A 151 -1.05 -4.48 -7.14
C ASP A 151 -0.83 -4.77 -5.63
N PRO A 152 -1.40 -5.86 -5.08
CA PRO A 152 -1.32 -6.16 -3.64
C PRO A 152 0.10 -6.26 -3.10
N VAL A 153 1.03 -6.84 -3.87
CA VAL A 153 2.41 -7.08 -3.45
C VAL A 153 3.18 -5.76 -3.38
N GLN A 154 3.00 -4.90 -4.38
CA GLN A 154 3.56 -3.56 -4.38
C GLN A 154 2.94 -2.69 -3.28
N CYS A 155 1.63 -2.76 -3.05
CA CYS A 155 0.96 -2.08 -1.93
C CYS A 155 1.57 -2.52 -0.59
N ALA A 156 1.73 -3.83 -0.39
CA ALA A 156 2.37 -4.41 0.79
C ALA A 156 3.82 -3.95 0.95
N ALA A 157 4.61 -3.89 -0.13
CA ALA A 157 5.99 -3.44 -0.08
C ALA A 157 6.11 -2.00 0.49
N VAL A 158 5.20 -1.10 0.11
CA VAL A 158 5.18 0.27 0.65
C VAL A 158 4.77 0.31 2.12
N ALA A 159 3.80 -0.53 2.52
CA ALA A 159 3.37 -0.66 3.91
C ALA A 159 4.48 -1.22 4.81
N ILE A 160 5.14 -2.29 4.37
CA ILE A 160 6.26 -2.96 5.06
C ILE A 160 7.41 -1.97 5.28
N ASP A 161 7.86 -1.28 4.22
CA ASP A 161 8.92 -0.27 4.34
C ASP A 161 8.49 0.85 5.31
N TYR A 162 7.20 1.21 5.35
CA TYR A 162 6.72 2.18 6.34
C TYR A 162 6.87 1.71 7.77
N LEU A 163 6.38 0.51 8.06
CA LEU A 163 6.40 -0.07 9.40
C LEU A 163 7.85 -0.16 9.89
N GLN A 164 8.76 -0.62 9.03
CA GLN A 164 10.18 -0.69 9.32
C GLN A 164 10.82 0.71 9.55
N GLU A 165 10.39 1.75 8.83
CA GLU A 165 10.82 3.12 9.14
C GLU A 165 10.30 3.58 10.51
N LEU A 166 9.02 3.33 10.81
CA LEU A 166 8.41 3.69 12.10
C LEU A 166 9.14 3.02 13.27
N GLU A 167 9.54 1.77 13.11
CA GLU A 167 10.35 1.06 14.09
C GLU A 167 11.77 1.65 14.18
N SER A 168 12.53 1.59 13.09
CA SER A 168 13.97 1.87 13.10
C SER A 168 14.31 3.36 13.31
N ARG A 169 13.51 4.26 12.74
CA ARG A 169 13.76 5.71 12.78
C ARG A 169 13.03 6.40 13.92
N TYR A 170 11.80 5.97 14.23
CA TYR A 170 10.96 6.63 15.21
C TYR A 170 10.86 5.89 16.55
N GLY A 171 11.39 4.66 16.64
CA GLY A 171 11.49 3.88 17.86
C GLY A 171 10.14 3.43 18.40
N PHE A 172 9.19 3.14 17.51
CA PHE A 172 7.99 2.41 17.90
C PHE A 172 8.34 0.92 18.04
N GLU A 173 7.79 0.26 19.05
CA GLU A 173 8.00 -1.19 19.21
C GLU A 173 7.29 -1.94 18.07
N PRO A 174 7.92 -2.99 17.49
CA PRO A 174 7.29 -3.85 16.50
C PRO A 174 5.95 -4.41 17.01
N GLU A 175 5.02 -4.65 16.08
CA GLU A 175 3.75 -5.36 16.37
C GLU A 175 2.95 -4.78 17.55
N SER A 176 3.02 -3.46 17.74
CA SER A 176 2.41 -2.76 18.86
C SER A 176 1.27 -1.83 18.44
N GLU A 177 0.35 -1.55 19.37
CA GLU A 177 -0.69 -0.55 19.15
C GLU A 177 -0.12 0.84 18.84
N ALA A 178 1.03 1.18 19.44
CA ALA A 178 1.72 2.44 19.20
C ALA A 178 2.27 2.55 17.76
N LEU A 179 2.75 1.45 17.20
CA LEU A 179 3.17 1.36 15.79
C LEU A 179 1.98 1.57 14.86
N LEU A 180 0.85 0.89 15.11
CA LEU A 180 -0.38 1.03 14.32
C LEU A 180 -0.98 2.44 14.41
N MET A 181 -0.94 3.05 15.59
CA MET A 181 -1.28 4.47 15.73
C MET A 181 -0.37 5.33 14.84
N ALA A 182 0.94 5.08 14.84
CA ALA A 182 1.89 5.83 14.01
C ALA A 182 1.69 5.61 12.51
N TYR A 183 1.29 4.41 12.09
CA TYR A 183 0.92 4.11 10.71
C TYR A 183 -0.25 5.01 10.26
N ASN A 184 -1.34 5.02 11.02
CA ASN A 184 -2.57 5.76 10.69
C ASN A 184 -2.41 7.29 10.80
N MET A 185 -1.94 7.80 11.95
CA MET A 185 -1.92 9.25 12.22
C MET A 185 -0.54 9.90 12.08
N GLY A 186 0.43 9.16 11.56
CA GLY A 186 1.82 9.56 11.46
C GLY A 186 2.57 9.53 12.81
N PRO A 187 3.91 9.46 12.79
CA PRO A 187 4.73 9.30 14.00
C PRO A 187 4.60 10.47 14.98
N SER A 188 4.42 11.70 14.45
CA SER A 188 4.21 12.89 15.28
C SER A 188 2.85 12.88 15.98
N GLY A 189 1.80 12.45 15.27
CA GLY A 189 0.45 12.33 15.83
C GLY A 189 0.40 11.25 16.91
N ALA A 190 1.00 10.08 16.64
CA ALA A 190 1.09 8.99 17.61
C ALA A 190 1.87 9.42 18.86
N ARG A 191 3.01 10.10 18.71
CA ARG A 191 3.78 10.59 19.87
C ARG A 191 2.98 11.59 20.70
N LYS A 192 2.24 12.49 20.05
CA LYS A 192 1.35 13.42 20.76
C LYS A 192 0.28 12.67 21.55
N ALA A 193 -0.39 11.70 20.94
CA ALA A 193 -1.41 10.88 21.60
C ALA A 193 -0.85 10.11 22.81
N LEU A 194 0.32 9.49 22.66
CA LEU A 194 1.00 8.77 23.75
C LEU A 194 1.35 9.70 24.91
N ASN A 195 1.85 10.90 24.62
CA ASN A 195 2.16 11.92 25.65
C ASN A 195 0.90 12.42 26.39
N GLU A 196 -0.26 12.35 25.74
CA GLU A 196 -1.57 12.64 26.34
C GLU A 196 -2.15 11.44 27.13
N GLY A 197 -1.41 10.33 27.22
CA GLY A 197 -1.82 9.13 27.94
C GLY A 197 -2.70 8.16 27.13
N ARG A 198 -2.89 8.41 25.83
CA ARG A 198 -3.62 7.51 24.93
C ARG A 198 -2.65 6.44 24.41
N THR A 199 -2.73 5.23 24.94
CA THR A 199 -1.88 4.09 24.54
C THR A 199 -2.45 3.30 23.35
N SER A 200 -3.72 3.53 22.99
CA SER A 200 -4.39 2.90 21.84
C SER A 200 -5.55 3.71 21.28
N THR A 201 -5.96 3.37 20.06
CA THR A 201 -7.16 3.89 19.36
C THR A 201 -8.07 2.74 18.93
N ASP A 202 -9.28 3.04 18.44
CA ASP A 202 -10.13 2.01 17.84
C ASP A 202 -9.40 1.28 16.72
N TYR A 203 -8.77 2.04 15.81
CA TYR A 203 -7.90 1.53 14.75
C TYR A 203 -6.86 0.51 15.24
N SER A 204 -6.07 0.84 16.28
CA SER A 204 -5.02 -0.08 16.73
C SER A 204 -5.60 -1.33 17.40
N ARG A 205 -6.70 -1.20 18.15
CA ARG A 205 -7.33 -2.35 18.82
C ARG A 205 -7.98 -3.32 17.85
N GLU A 206 -8.64 -2.80 16.83
CA GLU A 206 -9.31 -3.60 15.81
C GLU A 206 -8.28 -4.41 15.01
N ILE A 207 -7.21 -3.77 14.53
CA ILE A 207 -6.13 -4.46 13.83
C ILE A 207 -5.41 -5.46 14.74
N MET A 208 -5.11 -5.13 15.99
CA MET A 208 -4.46 -6.08 16.91
C MET A 208 -5.34 -7.31 17.17
N THR A 209 -6.67 -7.17 17.15
CA THR A 209 -7.58 -8.32 17.30
C THR A 209 -7.45 -9.27 16.11
N VAL A 210 -7.46 -8.73 14.89
CA VAL A 210 -7.28 -9.51 13.65
C VAL A 210 -5.89 -10.14 13.60
N TYR A 211 -4.85 -9.36 13.92
CA TYR A 211 -3.45 -9.80 13.97
C TYR A 211 -3.26 -11.04 14.84
N GLN A 212 -3.80 -11.04 16.06
CA GLN A 212 -3.72 -12.20 16.96
C GLN A 212 -4.45 -13.41 16.39
N GLY A 213 -5.60 -13.21 15.73
CA GLY A 213 -6.31 -14.28 15.03
C GLY A 213 -5.48 -14.94 13.93
N TYR A 214 -4.75 -14.14 13.14
CA TYR A 214 -3.86 -14.65 12.10
C TYR A 214 -2.64 -15.38 12.65
N LEU A 215 -2.03 -14.90 13.74
CA LEU A 215 -0.97 -15.66 14.41
C LEU A 215 -1.46 -17.04 14.85
N GLU A 216 -2.63 -17.11 15.50
CA GLU A 216 -3.22 -18.38 15.92
C GLU A 216 -3.55 -19.30 14.73
N GLU A 217 -3.90 -18.75 13.58
CA GLU A 217 -4.18 -19.52 12.37
C GLU A 217 -2.91 -20.11 11.76
N LEU A 218 -1.81 -19.34 11.72
CA LEU A 218 -0.53 -19.81 11.18
C LEU A 218 0.13 -20.89 12.05
N GLU A 219 -0.19 -20.94 13.34
CA GLU A 219 0.29 -21.97 14.27
C GLU A 219 -0.43 -23.33 14.15
N ARG A 220 -1.53 -23.42 13.38
CA ARG A 220 -2.39 -24.61 13.26
C ARG A 220 -2.16 -25.43 11.98
#